data_AF-A0A418QVZ1-F1
#
_entry.id   AF-A0A418QVZ1-F1
#
_cell.length_a   1.000
_cell.length_b   1.000
_cell.length_c   1.000
_cell.angle_alpha   90.00
_cell.angle_beta   90.00
_cell.angle_gamma   90.00
#
_symmetry.space_group_name_H-M   'P 1'
#
loop_
_entity.id
_entity.type
_entity.pdbx_description
1 polymer ?
#
loop_
_entity_poly.entity_id
_entity_poly.type
_entity_poly.pdbx_seq_one_letter_code
_entity_poly.pdbx_strand_id
1 'polypeptide(L)'
;MTTDPHAAFQAAHPDFHTLFPDGAVPEQLGSGHTWTEGPTYVPARQRMIYSDVRQNRTWAYTDAGQLVEEMNPSDYQNGHTLDAQGRLIACSHGARALLRQEHDGTWTTLADRFEGARFNSPNDVALHPDGSLWFTDPTYGLDKPEEGGRGEPMEIPGRWVFRLAPDGTLSAPIRDRHKPNGLAFASANTLLLADTGENPGTYRYHVTPHGEATLEGLYFTVSPGKTDGLRLDEQGRIWSSAADGVHVLTPDGQPLGRILFPETVSNVAFGGPDGKTLFVTASSGFWRVPTTTRALTL
;
A
#
# COMPACT_ATOMS: atom_id res chain seq x y z
N MET A 1 16.61 9.53 -29.11
CA MET A 1 15.81 8.37 -29.52
C MET A 1 14.43 8.57 -28.92
N THR A 2 13.42 8.80 -29.74
CA THR A 2 12.03 8.92 -29.28
C THR A 2 11.58 7.53 -28.84
N THR A 3 11.63 7.27 -27.54
CA THR A 3 11.00 6.08 -26.94
C THR A 3 9.53 6.13 -27.27
N ASP A 4 9.02 5.10 -27.94
CA ASP A 4 7.60 4.93 -28.18
C ASP A 4 6.88 5.01 -26.82
N PRO A 5 5.98 5.99 -26.60
CA PRO A 5 5.25 6.13 -25.35
C PRO A 5 4.44 4.86 -25.00
N HIS A 6 4.12 4.02 -25.99
CA HIS A 6 3.47 2.72 -25.77
C HIS A 6 4.40 1.62 -25.24
N ALA A 7 5.73 1.79 -25.29
CA ALA A 7 6.66 0.73 -24.86
C ALA A 7 6.51 0.36 -23.38
N ALA A 8 6.05 1.30 -22.54
CA ALA A 8 5.78 1.05 -21.13
C ALA A 8 4.47 0.27 -20.90
N PHE A 9 3.53 0.25 -21.84
CA PHE A 9 2.23 -0.39 -21.66
C PHE A 9 2.16 -1.71 -22.42
N GLN A 10 2.20 -2.83 -21.70
CA GLN A 10 2.09 -4.16 -22.28
C GLN A 10 0.71 -4.75 -22.02
N ALA A 11 -0.15 -4.74 -23.04
CA ALA A 11 -1.48 -5.35 -22.95
C ALA A 11 -1.42 -6.88 -23.06
N ALA A 12 -2.16 -7.56 -22.18
CA ALA A 12 -2.55 -8.96 -22.33
C ALA A 12 -3.99 -9.10 -22.85
N HIS A 13 -4.81 -8.05 -22.70
CA HIS A 13 -6.19 -7.95 -23.17
C HIS A 13 -6.45 -6.57 -23.81
N PRO A 14 -7.27 -6.47 -24.89
CA PRO A 14 -7.53 -5.20 -25.58
C PRO A 14 -8.05 -4.08 -24.66
N ASP A 15 -8.89 -4.43 -23.69
CA ASP A 15 -9.48 -3.45 -22.75
C ASP A 15 -8.45 -2.74 -21.87
N PHE A 16 -7.21 -3.26 -21.76
CA PHE A 16 -6.15 -2.62 -20.99
C PHE A 16 -5.84 -1.19 -21.46
N HIS A 17 -5.89 -0.93 -22.76
CA HIS A 17 -5.61 0.41 -23.26
C HIS A 17 -6.72 1.41 -22.94
N THR A 18 -7.95 0.95 -22.68
CA THR A 18 -9.06 1.84 -22.28
C THR A 18 -8.90 2.43 -20.88
N LEU A 19 -7.94 1.90 -20.10
CA LEU A 19 -7.62 2.34 -18.74
C LEU A 19 -6.81 3.64 -18.70
N PHE A 20 -6.35 4.12 -19.86
CA PHE A 20 -5.45 5.25 -19.98
C PHE A 20 -5.98 6.23 -21.03
N PRO A 21 -5.85 7.54 -20.81
CA PRO A 21 -6.13 8.52 -21.87
C PRO A 21 -5.11 8.41 -23.01
N ASP A 22 -5.47 8.89 -24.19
CA ASP A 22 -4.57 8.92 -25.35
C ASP A 22 -3.27 9.66 -25.02
N GLY A 23 -2.13 9.03 -25.33
CA GLY A 23 -0.80 9.59 -25.06
C GLY A 23 -0.35 9.52 -23.59
N ALA A 24 -1.07 8.79 -22.72
CA ALA A 24 -0.61 8.53 -21.37
C ALA A 24 0.80 7.90 -21.36
N VAL A 25 1.65 8.40 -20.47
CA VAL A 25 3.00 7.88 -20.22
C VAL A 25 3.29 7.91 -18.71
N PRO A 26 4.09 6.96 -18.18
CA PRO A 26 4.65 7.10 -16.86
C PRO A 26 5.62 8.30 -16.79
N GLU A 27 5.43 9.16 -15.80
CA GLU A 27 6.27 10.33 -15.56
C GLU A 27 6.96 10.20 -14.20
N GLN A 28 8.28 10.33 -14.18
CA GLN A 28 9.05 10.34 -12.95
C GLN A 28 8.94 11.72 -12.29
N LEU A 29 8.39 11.75 -11.09
CA LEU A 29 8.19 12.95 -10.28
C LEU A 29 9.31 13.16 -9.26
N GLY A 30 9.93 12.07 -8.81
CA GLY A 30 11.00 12.08 -7.81
C GLY A 30 12.04 10.98 -8.06
N SER A 31 13.28 11.27 -7.67
CA SER A 31 14.43 10.36 -7.74
C SER A 31 15.37 10.59 -6.55
N GLY A 32 16.37 9.72 -6.37
CA GLY A 32 17.33 9.84 -5.26
C GLY A 32 16.82 9.31 -3.90
N HIS A 33 15.65 8.67 -3.91
CA HIS A 33 15.14 7.92 -2.76
C HIS A 33 15.91 6.60 -2.61
N THR A 34 15.72 5.92 -1.49
CA THR A 34 16.32 4.59 -1.26
C THR A 34 15.28 3.47 -1.35
N TRP A 35 14.12 3.63 -0.70
CA TRP A 35 13.00 2.68 -0.85
C TRP A 35 11.67 3.39 -0.62
N THR A 36 11.07 3.84 -1.72
CA THR A 36 9.76 4.49 -1.69
C THR A 36 8.64 3.49 -1.39
N GLU A 37 7.65 3.89 -0.60
CA GLU A 37 6.57 3.02 -0.11
C GLU A 37 5.30 3.78 0.26
N GLY A 38 4.21 3.02 0.46
CA GLY A 38 3.02 3.48 1.17
C GLY A 38 2.39 4.79 0.70
N PRO A 39 2.16 5.01 -0.61
CA PRO A 39 1.53 6.23 -1.10
C PRO A 39 0.06 6.32 -0.64
N THR A 40 -0.39 7.50 -0.22
CA THR A 40 -1.80 7.82 0.05
C THR A 40 -2.10 9.27 -0.29
N TYR A 41 -3.14 9.48 -1.11
CA TYR A 41 -3.62 10.81 -1.44
C TYR A 41 -4.43 11.37 -0.27
N VAL A 42 -4.14 12.61 0.14
CA VAL A 42 -4.85 13.32 1.20
C VAL A 42 -5.62 14.49 0.59
N PRO A 43 -6.91 14.33 0.22
CA PRO A 43 -7.67 15.37 -0.49
C PRO A 43 -7.71 16.70 0.25
N ALA A 44 -7.87 16.68 1.57
CA ALA A 44 -7.90 17.88 2.41
C ALA A 44 -6.59 18.69 2.39
N ARG A 45 -5.48 18.07 1.96
CA ARG A 45 -4.15 18.68 1.84
C ARG A 45 -3.66 18.80 0.39
N GLN A 46 -4.46 18.34 -0.58
CA GLN A 46 -4.18 18.39 -2.02
C GLN A 46 -2.78 17.86 -2.37
N ARG A 47 -2.45 16.68 -1.83
CA ARG A 47 -1.13 16.06 -2.00
C ARG A 47 -1.17 14.56 -1.84
N MET A 48 -0.28 13.88 -2.55
CA MET A 48 0.07 12.48 -2.34
C MET A 48 1.21 12.39 -1.33
N ILE A 49 0.99 11.72 -0.20
CA ILE A 49 2.03 11.45 0.81
C ILE A 49 2.58 10.04 0.57
N TYR A 50 3.90 9.86 0.70
CA TYR A 50 4.54 8.55 0.63
C TYR A 50 5.80 8.50 1.50
N SER A 51 6.28 7.30 1.80
CA SER A 51 7.47 7.09 2.61
C SER A 51 8.71 6.89 1.75
N ASP A 52 9.88 7.33 2.22
CA ASP A 52 11.15 6.67 1.92
C ASP A 52 11.62 5.97 3.20
N VAL A 53 11.26 4.69 3.33
CA VAL A 53 11.43 3.93 4.58
C VAL A 53 12.90 3.91 4.98
N ARG A 54 13.80 3.73 4.01
CA ARG A 54 15.24 3.58 4.27
C ARG A 54 15.99 4.89 4.50
N GLN A 55 15.36 6.02 4.16
CA GLN A 55 15.87 7.35 4.54
C GLN A 55 15.17 7.94 5.76
N ASN A 56 14.30 7.17 6.43
CA ASN A 56 13.57 7.57 7.64
C ASN A 56 12.86 8.93 7.47
N ARG A 57 12.15 9.09 6.37
CA ARG A 57 11.41 10.32 6.04
C ARG A 57 10.16 10.03 5.24
N THR A 58 9.21 10.95 5.25
CA THR A 58 8.10 10.97 4.31
C THR A 58 8.19 12.19 3.41
N TRP A 59 7.59 12.05 2.23
CA TRP A 59 7.54 13.04 1.17
C TRP A 59 6.09 13.31 0.80
N ALA A 60 5.85 14.47 0.20
CA ALA A 60 4.59 14.80 -0.42
C ALA A 60 4.78 15.35 -1.83
N TYR A 61 3.93 14.91 -2.75
CA TYR A 61 3.77 15.54 -4.06
C TYR A 61 2.46 16.29 -4.10
N THR A 62 2.52 17.62 -4.23
CA THR A 62 1.33 18.49 -4.21
C THR A 62 0.64 18.52 -5.57
N ASP A 63 -0.67 18.81 -5.58
CA ASP A 63 -1.43 19.04 -6.82
C ASP A 63 -0.87 20.20 -7.65
N ALA A 64 -0.14 21.13 -7.01
CA ALA A 64 0.58 22.21 -7.66
C ALA A 64 1.88 21.77 -8.36
N GLY A 65 2.20 20.46 -8.33
CA GLY A 65 3.35 19.88 -9.02
C GLY A 65 4.67 20.01 -8.26
N GLN A 66 4.63 20.08 -6.93
CA GLN A 66 5.83 20.21 -6.11
C GLN A 66 6.10 18.95 -5.29
N LEU A 67 7.32 18.43 -5.38
CA LEU A 67 7.83 17.43 -4.45
C LEU A 67 8.45 18.13 -3.24
N VAL A 68 7.96 17.83 -2.04
CA VAL A 68 8.40 18.44 -0.77
C VAL A 68 8.62 17.37 0.31
N GLU A 69 9.56 17.61 1.21
CA GLU A 69 9.71 16.77 2.41
C GLU A 69 8.50 17.00 3.34
N GLU A 70 7.84 15.93 3.78
CA GLU A 70 6.65 15.99 4.65
C GLU A 70 7.06 15.81 6.12
N MET A 71 7.96 14.87 6.42
CA MET A 71 8.45 14.64 7.79
C MET A 71 9.83 13.99 7.82
N ASN A 72 10.69 14.47 8.72
CA ASN A 72 12.05 13.97 8.93
C ASN A 72 12.54 14.26 10.37
N PRO A 73 12.86 13.24 11.20
CA PRO A 73 12.68 11.83 10.92
C PRO A 73 11.20 11.42 10.91
N SER A 74 10.85 10.38 10.14
CA SER A 74 9.47 9.84 10.10
C SER A 74 9.22 8.69 11.07
N ASP A 75 10.26 8.24 11.78
CA ASP A 75 10.25 7.01 12.56
C ASP A 75 9.96 5.76 11.69
N TYR A 76 10.61 5.74 10.52
CA TYR A 76 10.53 4.67 9.53
C TYR A 76 9.07 4.34 9.19
N GLN A 77 8.26 5.39 8.97
CA GLN A 77 6.92 5.21 8.42
C GLN A 77 7.00 4.44 7.09
N ASN A 78 6.00 3.59 6.87
CA ASN A 78 5.90 2.74 5.70
C ASN A 78 4.54 2.99 5.02
N GLY A 79 3.59 2.06 5.13
CA GLY A 79 2.25 2.18 4.57
C GLY A 79 1.40 3.27 5.21
N HIS A 80 0.53 3.85 4.40
CA HIS A 80 -0.41 4.88 4.80
C HIS A 80 -1.83 4.57 4.33
N THR A 81 -2.81 5.15 5.01
CA THR A 81 -4.19 5.26 4.54
C THR A 81 -4.87 6.49 5.16
N LEU A 82 -6.15 6.68 4.87
CA LEU A 82 -6.99 7.65 5.59
C LEU A 82 -7.96 6.90 6.50
N ASP A 83 -8.23 7.43 7.69
CA ASP A 83 -9.38 6.98 8.47
C ASP A 83 -10.71 7.55 7.93
N ALA A 84 -11.83 7.13 8.51
CA ALA A 84 -13.16 7.58 8.11
C ALA A 84 -13.41 9.09 8.31
N GLN A 85 -12.50 9.81 8.98
CA GLN A 85 -12.53 11.27 9.15
C GLN A 85 -11.54 11.99 8.20
N GLY A 86 -10.87 11.25 7.31
CA GLY A 86 -9.87 11.81 6.40
C GLY A 86 -8.56 12.18 7.06
N ARG A 87 -8.27 11.65 8.26
CA ARG A 87 -6.97 11.82 8.92
C ARG A 87 -5.98 10.78 8.42
N LEU A 88 -4.72 11.18 8.31
CA LEU A 88 -3.67 10.29 7.86
C LEU A 88 -3.36 9.24 8.92
N ILE A 89 -3.36 7.98 8.50
CA ILE A 89 -2.90 6.83 9.28
C ILE A 89 -1.56 6.37 8.71
N ALA A 90 -0.61 6.04 9.58
CA ALA A 90 0.69 5.54 9.19
C ALA A 90 1.06 4.28 9.98
N CYS A 91 1.59 3.30 9.26
CA CYS A 91 2.35 2.19 9.82
C CYS A 91 3.77 2.67 10.12
N SER A 92 4.26 2.53 11.36
CA SER A 92 5.63 2.91 11.75
C SER A 92 6.44 1.68 12.16
N HIS A 93 7.53 1.43 11.43
CA HIS A 93 8.50 0.41 11.78
C HIS A 93 9.26 0.77 13.08
N GLY A 94 9.63 2.05 13.26
CA GLY A 94 10.44 2.49 14.40
C GLY A 94 9.67 2.46 15.73
N ALA A 95 8.45 3.01 15.76
CA ALA A 95 7.59 2.96 16.94
C ALA A 95 7.07 1.54 17.19
N ARG A 96 7.00 0.72 16.14
CA ARG A 96 6.31 -0.58 16.10
C ARG A 96 4.83 -0.38 16.43
N ALA A 97 4.20 0.55 15.72
CA ALA A 97 2.87 1.05 16.04
C ALA A 97 2.08 1.52 14.82
N LEU A 98 0.77 1.54 14.96
CA LEU A 98 -0.14 2.26 14.09
C LEU A 98 -0.36 3.67 14.64
N LEU A 99 -0.07 4.68 13.82
CA LEU A 99 -0.12 6.08 14.20
C LEU A 99 -1.20 6.82 13.41
N ARG A 100 -1.76 7.88 14.00
CA ARG A 100 -2.68 8.81 13.34
C ARG A 100 -2.17 10.23 13.48
N GLN A 101 -2.15 10.95 12.36
CA GLN A 101 -1.91 12.39 12.38
C GLN A 101 -3.23 13.13 12.58
N GLU A 102 -3.36 13.83 13.71
CA GLU A 102 -4.50 14.68 13.98
C GLU A 102 -4.52 15.91 13.06
N HIS A 103 -5.66 16.60 13.01
CA HIS A 103 -5.83 17.78 12.14
C HIS A 103 -4.90 18.94 12.48
N ASP A 104 -4.41 19.01 13.73
CA ASP A 104 -3.41 19.99 14.16
C ASP A 104 -1.97 19.60 13.78
N GLY A 105 -1.79 18.44 13.14
CA GLY A 105 -0.50 17.91 12.70
C GLY A 105 0.20 17.02 13.72
N THR A 106 -0.32 16.88 14.95
CA THR A 106 0.27 16.02 15.98
C THR A 106 0.06 14.53 15.67
N TRP A 107 0.99 13.68 16.07
CA TRP A 107 0.89 12.23 15.91
C TRP A 107 0.45 11.56 17.20
N THR A 108 -0.59 10.73 17.11
CA THR A 108 -1.14 9.92 18.20
C THR A 108 -0.96 8.44 17.89
N THR A 109 -0.49 7.68 18.88
CA THR A 109 -0.46 6.21 18.79
C THR A 109 -1.87 5.65 18.93
N LEU A 110 -2.33 4.91 17.92
CA LEU A 110 -3.61 4.20 17.96
C LEU A 110 -3.47 2.81 18.59
N ALA A 111 -2.41 2.10 18.24
CA ALA A 111 -2.07 0.80 18.80
C ALA A 111 -0.56 0.58 18.69
N ASP A 112 0.07 0.07 19.76
CA ASP A 112 1.48 -0.32 19.80
C ASP A 112 1.71 -1.73 20.38
N ARG A 113 0.65 -2.36 20.89
CA ARG A 113 0.70 -3.66 21.57
C ARG A 113 -0.53 -4.51 21.29
N PHE A 114 -0.35 -5.82 21.33
CA PHE A 114 -1.39 -6.83 21.36
C PHE A 114 -1.12 -7.79 22.52
N GLU A 115 -2.10 -7.95 23.43
CA GLU A 115 -1.96 -8.83 24.61
C GLU A 115 -0.70 -8.55 25.45
N GLY A 116 -0.29 -7.28 25.52
CA GLY A 116 0.90 -6.81 26.26
C GLY A 116 2.21 -6.86 25.47
N ALA A 117 2.29 -7.63 24.38
CA ALA A 117 3.45 -7.72 23.49
C ALA A 117 3.44 -6.59 22.45
N ARG A 118 4.61 -6.01 22.15
CA ARG A 118 4.75 -5.02 21.06
C ARG A 118 4.52 -5.68 19.70
N PHE A 119 3.93 -4.94 18.76
CA PHE A 119 3.88 -5.36 17.35
C PHE A 119 5.27 -5.63 16.79
N ASN A 120 5.36 -6.40 15.71
CA ASN A 120 6.62 -6.61 15.01
C ASN A 120 7.09 -5.30 14.38
N SER A 121 6.43 -4.89 13.30
CA SER A 121 6.66 -3.65 12.56
C SER A 121 5.50 -3.50 11.56
N PRO A 122 4.40 -2.79 11.94
CA PRO A 122 3.27 -2.56 11.04
C PRO A 122 3.74 -2.07 9.66
N ASN A 123 3.19 -2.61 8.58
CA ASN A 123 3.77 -2.46 7.25
C ASN A 123 2.85 -1.73 6.26
N ASP A 124 1.65 -2.27 5.97
CA ASP A 124 0.60 -1.56 5.22
C ASP A 124 -0.71 -1.54 6.01
N VAL A 125 -1.61 -0.61 5.66
CA VAL A 125 -2.89 -0.39 6.35
C VAL A 125 -4.02 -0.06 5.37
N ALA A 126 -5.21 -0.59 5.63
CA ALA A 126 -6.42 -0.30 4.87
C ALA A 126 -7.60 0.02 5.79
N LEU A 127 -8.40 1.01 5.40
CA LEU A 127 -9.69 1.30 6.01
C LEU A 127 -10.74 0.30 5.50
N HIS A 128 -11.48 -0.31 6.41
CA HIS A 128 -12.66 -1.10 6.12
C HIS A 128 -13.93 -0.22 6.17
N PRO A 129 -15.02 -0.54 5.43
CA PRO A 129 -16.24 0.28 5.41
C PRO A 129 -16.95 0.46 6.74
N ASP A 130 -16.72 -0.44 7.70
CA ASP A 130 -17.23 -0.29 9.08
C ASP A 130 -16.42 0.71 9.93
N GLY A 131 -15.40 1.35 9.35
CA GLY A 131 -14.50 2.29 10.01
C GLY A 131 -13.31 1.64 10.72
N SER A 132 -13.19 0.31 10.72
CA SER A 132 -12.03 -0.37 11.30
C SER A 132 -10.79 -0.23 10.41
N LEU A 133 -9.63 -0.13 11.05
CA LEU A 133 -8.33 -0.13 10.38
C LEU A 133 -7.75 -1.53 10.42
N TRP A 134 -7.41 -2.08 9.26
CA TRP A 134 -6.72 -3.36 9.14
C TRP A 134 -5.28 -3.12 8.74
N PHE A 135 -4.33 -3.77 9.41
CA PHE A 135 -2.92 -3.57 9.11
C PHE A 135 -2.12 -4.86 9.23
N THR A 136 -1.09 -4.98 8.41
CA THR A 136 -0.19 -6.13 8.40
C THR A 136 1.00 -5.88 9.31
N ASP A 137 1.43 -6.91 10.03
CA ASP A 137 2.53 -6.84 11.00
C ASP A 137 3.65 -7.87 10.70
N PRO A 138 4.32 -7.78 9.54
CA PRO A 138 5.52 -8.56 9.24
C PRO A 138 6.72 -8.05 10.07
N THR A 139 7.88 -8.70 9.91
CA THR A 139 9.10 -8.37 10.68
C THR A 139 10.09 -7.47 9.95
N TYR A 140 9.74 -6.85 8.82
CA TYR A 140 10.71 -6.10 8.01
C TYR A 140 11.43 -4.99 8.77
N GLY A 141 10.69 -4.22 9.58
CA GLY A 141 11.24 -3.16 10.43
C GLY A 141 12.00 -3.65 11.66
N LEU A 142 12.00 -4.96 11.93
CA LEU A 142 12.87 -5.59 12.94
C LEU A 142 14.12 -6.21 12.29
N ASP A 143 13.90 -6.93 11.18
CA ASP A 143 14.89 -7.77 10.50
C ASP A 143 15.99 -6.94 9.81
N LYS A 144 15.67 -5.71 9.35
CA LYS A 144 16.54 -4.90 8.50
C LYS A 144 16.95 -3.60 9.20
N PRO A 145 18.25 -3.39 9.50
CA PRO A 145 18.73 -2.15 10.10
C PRO A 145 18.39 -0.89 9.31
N GLU A 146 18.43 -0.98 7.98
CA GLU A 146 18.09 0.14 7.09
C GLU A 146 16.60 0.52 7.10
N GLU A 147 15.70 -0.35 7.60
CA GLU A 147 14.25 -0.08 7.70
C GLU A 147 13.80 0.13 9.16
N GLY A 148 14.73 0.40 10.08
CA GLY A 148 14.45 0.74 11.48
C GLY A 148 14.87 -0.31 12.51
N GLY A 149 15.30 -1.49 12.06
CA GLY A 149 15.65 -2.61 12.93
C GLY A 149 16.85 -2.30 13.83
N ARG A 150 16.73 -2.58 15.12
CA ARG A 150 17.82 -2.43 16.11
C ARG A 150 18.20 -3.76 16.74
N GLY A 151 17.79 -4.88 16.11
CA GLY A 151 18.02 -6.23 16.60
C GLY A 151 17.06 -6.66 17.70
N GLU A 152 15.93 -5.98 17.86
CA GLU A 152 14.90 -6.40 18.81
C GLU A 152 14.24 -7.72 18.36
N PRO A 153 13.98 -8.66 19.28
CA PRO A 153 13.24 -9.87 18.95
C PRO A 153 11.75 -9.56 18.74
N MET A 154 11.07 -10.44 18.01
CA MET A 154 9.61 -10.50 18.01
C MET A 154 9.08 -10.74 19.43
N GLU A 155 8.03 -10.02 19.82
CA GLU A 155 7.30 -10.29 21.07
C GLU A 155 5.98 -11.05 20.82
N ILE A 156 5.43 -10.93 19.60
CA ILE A 156 4.25 -11.66 19.12
C ILE A 156 4.74 -12.95 18.46
N PRO A 157 4.03 -14.09 18.61
CA PRO A 157 4.53 -15.40 18.13
C PRO A 157 4.45 -15.59 16.60
N GLY A 158 3.94 -14.61 15.85
CA GLY A 158 3.78 -14.72 14.41
C GLY A 158 3.71 -13.35 13.74
N ARG A 159 3.44 -13.37 12.43
CA ARG A 159 3.26 -12.19 11.58
C ARG A 159 1.82 -12.19 11.11
N TRP A 160 1.02 -11.29 11.66
CA TRP A 160 -0.44 -11.37 11.56
C TRP A 160 -1.01 -10.15 10.86
N VAL A 161 -2.29 -10.24 10.49
CA VAL A 161 -3.08 -9.05 10.16
C VAL A 161 -3.95 -8.74 11.35
N PHE A 162 -3.90 -7.48 11.78
CA PHE A 162 -4.67 -6.96 12.89
C PHE A 162 -5.85 -6.15 12.38
N ARG A 163 -6.91 -6.09 13.19
CA ARG A 163 -8.07 -5.22 13.02
C ARG A 163 -8.20 -4.35 14.26
N LEU A 164 -8.16 -3.03 14.09
CA LEU A 164 -8.49 -2.04 15.10
C LEU A 164 -9.88 -1.47 14.82
N ALA A 165 -10.86 -1.83 15.64
CA ALA A 165 -12.23 -1.35 15.55
C ALA A 165 -12.34 0.13 15.96
N PRO A 166 -13.40 0.85 15.52
CA PRO A 166 -13.62 2.25 15.91
C PRO A 166 -13.73 2.49 17.42
N ASP A 167 -14.15 1.49 18.19
CA ASP A 167 -14.25 1.54 19.65
C ASP A 167 -12.92 1.27 20.37
N GLY A 168 -11.83 1.02 19.62
CA GLY A 168 -10.51 0.68 20.14
C GLY A 168 -10.27 -0.81 20.35
N THR A 169 -11.25 -1.68 20.06
CA THR A 169 -11.06 -3.14 20.16
C THR A 169 -10.05 -3.61 19.11
N LEU A 170 -8.96 -4.22 19.58
CA LEU A 170 -7.91 -4.77 18.74
C LEU A 170 -8.00 -6.31 18.68
N SER A 171 -7.97 -6.88 17.48
CA SER A 171 -7.93 -8.33 17.27
C SER A 171 -6.93 -8.71 16.16
N ALA A 172 -6.57 -9.99 16.09
CA ALA A 172 -5.68 -10.54 15.05
C ALA A 172 -6.39 -11.66 14.28
N PRO A 173 -7.29 -11.32 13.33
CA PRO A 173 -8.15 -12.30 12.66
C PRO A 173 -7.41 -13.19 11.64
N ILE A 174 -6.27 -12.75 11.10
CA ILE A 174 -5.49 -13.53 10.11
C ILE A 174 -4.13 -13.86 10.71
N ARG A 175 -3.85 -15.15 10.91
CA ARG A 175 -2.65 -15.65 11.61
C ARG A 175 -1.87 -16.72 10.83
N ASP A 176 -2.28 -17.02 9.61
CA ASP A 176 -1.84 -18.15 8.79
C ASP A 176 -0.96 -17.74 7.60
N ARG A 177 -0.41 -16.51 7.62
CA ARG A 177 0.51 -15.99 6.59
C ARG A 177 1.97 -16.05 7.03
N HIS A 178 2.88 -16.11 6.06
CA HIS A 178 4.33 -16.11 6.28
C HIS A 178 4.86 -14.70 6.49
N LYS A 179 4.62 -13.77 5.57
CA LYS A 179 4.96 -12.33 5.69
C LYS A 179 3.84 -11.50 5.04
N PRO A 180 2.69 -11.30 5.74
CA PRO A 180 1.60 -10.46 5.24
C PRO A 180 2.13 -9.04 4.97
N ASN A 181 1.72 -8.45 3.85
CA ASN A 181 2.29 -7.21 3.34
C ASN A 181 1.19 -6.23 2.89
N GLY A 182 1.05 -5.92 1.59
CA GLY A 182 -0.04 -5.08 1.11
C GLY A 182 -1.42 -5.72 1.30
N LEU A 183 -2.42 -4.89 1.57
CA LEU A 183 -3.80 -5.33 1.74
C LEU A 183 -4.81 -4.33 1.16
N ALA A 184 -5.90 -4.84 0.60
CA ALA A 184 -6.97 -4.02 0.05
C ALA A 184 -8.32 -4.73 0.13
N PHE A 185 -9.36 -4.02 0.53
CA PHE A 185 -10.72 -4.53 0.48
C PHE A 185 -11.30 -4.38 -0.92
N ALA A 186 -11.83 -5.48 -1.47
CA ALA A 186 -12.61 -5.49 -2.71
C ALA A 186 -14.11 -5.31 -2.47
N SER A 187 -14.56 -5.58 -1.24
CA SER A 187 -15.89 -5.28 -0.71
C SER A 187 -15.83 -5.30 0.82
N ALA A 188 -16.94 -5.00 1.51
CA ALA A 188 -17.05 -5.15 2.97
C ALA A 188 -16.87 -6.61 3.45
N ASN A 189 -16.83 -7.58 2.55
CA ASN A 189 -16.71 -9.01 2.88
C ASN A 189 -15.52 -9.68 2.19
N THR A 190 -14.70 -8.94 1.46
CA THR A 190 -13.61 -9.51 0.66
C THR A 190 -12.34 -8.70 0.85
N LEU A 191 -11.34 -9.34 1.46
CA LEU A 191 -9.99 -8.78 1.61
C LEU A 191 -9.04 -9.51 0.65
N LEU A 192 -8.22 -8.75 -0.08
CA LEU A 192 -7.03 -9.23 -0.76
C LEU A 192 -5.80 -8.91 0.09
N LEU A 193 -4.95 -9.90 0.30
CA LEU A 193 -3.76 -9.82 1.15
C LEU A 193 -2.55 -10.41 0.44
N ALA A 194 -1.56 -9.57 0.15
CA ALA A 194 -0.26 -10.01 -0.35
C ALA A 194 0.53 -10.69 0.78
N ASP A 195 1.13 -11.84 0.46
CA ASP A 195 2.14 -12.49 1.29
C ASP A 195 3.46 -12.53 0.50
N THR A 196 4.49 -11.97 1.10
CA THR A 196 5.82 -11.82 0.49
C THR A 196 6.85 -12.80 1.06
N GLY A 197 6.40 -13.75 1.89
CA GLY A 197 7.22 -14.76 2.56
C GLY A 197 7.57 -15.95 1.68
N GLU A 198 7.54 -17.15 2.27
CA GLU A 198 7.81 -18.41 1.58
C GLU A 198 6.60 -18.78 0.72
N ASN A 199 6.78 -18.92 -0.60
CA ASN A 199 5.73 -19.02 -1.62
C ASN A 199 4.88 -17.74 -1.77
N PRO A 200 5.46 -16.67 -2.37
CA PRO A 200 4.77 -15.40 -2.47
C PRO A 200 3.50 -15.48 -3.34
N GLY A 201 2.48 -14.73 -2.94
CA GLY A 201 1.21 -14.65 -3.66
C GLY A 201 0.21 -13.75 -2.95
N THR A 202 -0.86 -13.38 -3.66
CA THR A 202 -1.96 -12.61 -3.08
C THR A 202 -3.11 -13.55 -2.78
N TYR A 203 -3.59 -13.55 -1.54
CA TYR A 203 -4.62 -14.43 -1.01
C TYR A 203 -5.92 -13.68 -0.79
N ARG A 204 -7.04 -14.39 -0.95
CA ARG A 204 -8.38 -13.83 -0.72
C ARG A 204 -8.95 -14.36 0.59
N TYR A 205 -9.55 -13.47 1.37
CA TYR A 205 -10.25 -13.79 2.61
C TYR A 205 -11.69 -13.32 2.55
N HIS A 206 -12.60 -14.16 3.04
CA HIS A 206 -13.94 -13.75 3.40
C HIS A 206 -13.92 -13.07 4.76
N VAL A 207 -14.46 -11.86 4.86
CA VAL A 207 -14.55 -11.12 6.13
C VAL A 207 -16.00 -11.04 6.58
N THR A 208 -16.26 -11.43 7.83
CA THR A 208 -17.59 -11.33 8.44
C THR A 208 -17.82 -9.94 9.02
N PRO A 209 -19.09 -9.51 9.22
CA PRO A 209 -19.39 -8.22 9.88
C PRO A 209 -18.79 -8.06 11.29
N HIS A 210 -18.43 -9.17 11.95
CA HIS A 210 -17.81 -9.16 13.27
C HIS A 210 -16.27 -9.13 13.21
N GLY A 211 -15.68 -9.07 12.01
CA GLY A 211 -14.24 -8.96 11.79
C GLY A 211 -13.49 -10.29 11.81
N GLU A 212 -14.19 -11.43 11.74
CA GLU A 212 -13.55 -12.73 11.50
C GLU A 212 -13.14 -12.83 10.02
N ALA A 213 -12.01 -13.48 9.74
CA ALA A 213 -11.50 -13.65 8.39
C ALA A 213 -11.19 -15.12 8.10
N THR A 214 -11.73 -15.65 7.01
CA THR A 214 -11.51 -17.04 6.59
C THR A 214 -10.80 -17.07 5.24
N LEU A 215 -9.70 -17.81 5.14
CA LEU A 215 -8.95 -17.99 3.90
C LEU A 215 -9.83 -18.69 2.85
N GLU A 216 -9.99 -18.07 1.69
CA GLU A 216 -10.61 -18.70 0.53
C GLU A 216 -9.58 -19.36 -0.40
N GLY A 217 -8.33 -18.88 -0.38
CA GLY A 217 -7.21 -19.48 -1.08
C GLY A 217 -6.26 -18.47 -1.72
N LEU A 218 -5.28 -18.99 -2.45
CA LEU A 218 -4.44 -18.19 -3.34
C LEU A 218 -5.32 -17.59 -4.43
N TYR A 219 -5.22 -16.28 -4.65
CA TYR A 219 -6.02 -15.56 -5.62
C TYR A 219 -5.28 -15.32 -6.93
N PHE A 220 -4.08 -14.74 -6.84
CA PHE A 220 -3.18 -14.58 -8.00
C PHE A 220 -1.72 -14.49 -7.55
N THR A 221 -0.83 -14.61 -8.53
CA THR A 221 0.59 -14.29 -8.41
C THR A 221 1.00 -13.35 -9.54
N VAL A 222 2.08 -12.61 -9.34
CA VAL A 222 2.70 -11.77 -10.39
C VAL A 222 4.10 -12.30 -10.71
N SER A 223 4.57 -12.07 -11.93
CA SER A 223 5.92 -12.43 -12.35
C SER A 223 6.45 -11.46 -13.41
N PRO A 224 7.70 -10.98 -13.29
CA PRO A 224 8.68 -11.30 -12.26
C PRO A 224 8.37 -10.69 -10.88
N GLY A 225 9.02 -11.24 -9.84
CA GLY A 225 8.91 -10.75 -8.47
C GLY A 225 7.68 -11.26 -7.74
N LYS A 226 7.05 -10.36 -6.99
CA LYS A 226 5.88 -10.62 -6.13
C LYS A 226 5.12 -9.32 -5.88
N THR A 227 3.85 -9.45 -5.53
CA THR A 227 3.05 -8.33 -5.05
C THR A 227 3.54 -7.91 -3.68
N ASP A 228 3.80 -6.62 -3.53
CA ASP A 228 4.06 -5.97 -2.25
C ASP A 228 2.78 -5.21 -1.83
N GLY A 229 2.64 -3.94 -2.23
CA GLY A 229 1.38 -3.19 -2.19
C GLY A 229 0.45 -3.40 -3.39
N LEU A 230 -0.87 -3.27 -3.16
CA LEU A 230 -1.89 -3.31 -4.21
C LEU A 230 -3.06 -2.37 -3.89
N ARG A 231 -3.79 -1.94 -4.92
CA ARG A 231 -5.06 -1.19 -4.80
C ARG A 231 -6.08 -1.71 -5.81
N LEU A 232 -7.36 -1.39 -5.57
CA LEU A 232 -8.43 -1.65 -6.52
C LEU A 232 -8.98 -0.35 -7.06
N ASP A 233 -9.44 -0.40 -8.31
CA ASP A 233 -10.17 0.71 -8.91
C ASP A 233 -11.69 0.57 -8.75
N GLU A 234 -12.44 1.60 -9.14
CA GLU A 234 -13.89 1.69 -8.98
C GLU A 234 -14.68 0.60 -9.77
N GLN A 235 -14.02 -0.12 -10.68
CA GLN A 235 -14.57 -1.29 -11.38
C GLN A 235 -14.11 -2.62 -10.76
N GLY A 236 -13.41 -2.60 -9.63
CA GLY A 236 -12.89 -3.76 -8.92
C GLY A 236 -11.67 -4.39 -9.59
N ARG A 237 -11.04 -3.73 -10.58
CA ARG A 237 -9.79 -4.23 -11.17
C ARG A 237 -8.66 -4.04 -10.19
N ILE A 238 -7.72 -4.96 -10.19
CA ILE A 238 -6.63 -5.02 -9.23
C ILE A 238 -5.39 -4.41 -9.86
N TRP A 239 -4.78 -3.45 -9.17
CA TRP A 239 -3.54 -2.79 -9.55
C TRP A 239 -2.47 -3.21 -8.56
N SER A 240 -1.67 -4.20 -8.94
CA SER A 240 -0.67 -4.85 -8.11
C SER A 240 0.72 -4.34 -8.44
N SER A 241 1.54 -4.09 -7.42
CA SER A 241 2.98 -3.96 -7.64
C SER A 241 3.60 -5.30 -8.09
N ALA A 242 4.75 -5.21 -8.75
CA ALA A 242 5.59 -6.31 -9.22
C ALA A 242 7.02 -5.82 -9.47
N ALA A 243 7.96 -6.75 -9.74
CA ALA A 243 9.37 -6.37 -9.96
C ALA A 243 9.61 -5.60 -11.26
N ASP A 244 8.78 -5.77 -12.28
CA ASP A 244 8.88 -5.07 -13.56
C ASP A 244 7.89 -3.90 -13.68
N GLY A 245 7.03 -3.67 -12.70
CA GLY A 245 6.08 -2.57 -12.76
C GLY A 245 4.76 -2.81 -12.03
N VAL A 246 3.68 -2.31 -12.62
CA VAL A 246 2.30 -2.45 -12.10
C VAL A 246 1.53 -3.41 -12.99
N HIS A 247 1.06 -4.51 -12.42
CA HIS A 247 0.22 -5.50 -13.12
C HIS A 247 -1.25 -5.16 -12.86
N VAL A 248 -2.02 -5.02 -13.93
CA VAL A 248 -3.46 -4.77 -13.85
C VAL A 248 -4.21 -6.05 -14.17
N LEU A 249 -5.05 -6.47 -13.24
CA LEU A 249 -5.85 -7.69 -13.34
C LEU A 249 -7.34 -7.35 -13.29
N THR A 250 -8.15 -8.18 -13.92
CA THR A 250 -9.61 -8.18 -13.76
C THR A 250 -10.01 -8.48 -12.31
N PRO A 251 -11.27 -8.22 -11.91
CA PRO A 251 -11.74 -8.55 -10.57
C PRO A 251 -11.55 -10.01 -10.18
N ASP A 252 -11.59 -10.95 -11.14
CA ASP A 252 -11.35 -12.39 -10.98
C ASP A 252 -9.87 -12.81 -11.09
N GLY A 253 -8.93 -11.85 -11.12
CA GLY A 253 -7.50 -12.10 -11.07
C GLY A 253 -6.85 -12.49 -12.40
N GLN A 254 -7.51 -12.25 -13.53
CA GLN A 254 -6.93 -12.49 -14.86
C GLN A 254 -6.13 -11.26 -15.34
N PRO A 255 -4.97 -11.44 -15.99
CA PRO A 255 -4.16 -10.31 -16.43
C PRO A 255 -4.84 -9.51 -17.56
N LEU A 256 -5.02 -8.21 -17.35
CA LEU A 256 -5.38 -7.26 -18.41
C LEU A 256 -4.13 -6.74 -19.11
N GLY A 257 -3.08 -6.45 -18.35
CA GLY A 257 -1.80 -5.95 -18.87
C GLY A 257 -0.91 -5.44 -17.74
N ARG A 258 0.17 -4.77 -18.10
CA ARG A 258 1.10 -4.16 -17.14
C ARG A 258 1.70 -2.86 -17.65
N ILE A 259 2.03 -1.99 -16.69
CA ILE A 259 2.78 -0.76 -16.89
C ILE A 259 4.20 -1.04 -16.41
N LEU A 260 5.18 -0.94 -17.30
CA LEU A 260 6.58 -1.19 -17.02
C LEU A 260 7.23 0.01 -16.36
N PHE A 261 8.05 -0.28 -15.35
CA PHE A 261 8.91 0.68 -14.67
C PHE A 261 10.36 0.16 -14.69
N PRO A 262 11.36 1.07 -14.62
CA PRO A 262 12.77 0.66 -14.69
C PRO A 262 13.26 -0.04 -13.40
N GLU A 263 12.51 0.07 -12.31
CA GLU A 263 12.83 -0.51 -11.00
C GLU A 263 11.61 -1.22 -10.42
N THR A 264 11.84 -2.09 -9.43
CA THR A 264 10.77 -2.78 -8.69
C THR A 264 9.79 -1.76 -8.11
N VAL A 265 8.52 -1.98 -8.41
CA VAL A 265 7.42 -1.24 -7.79
C VAL A 265 7.12 -1.87 -6.44
N SER A 266 7.04 -1.05 -5.41
CA SER A 266 6.63 -1.46 -4.07
C SER A 266 5.13 -1.27 -3.88
N ASN A 267 4.57 -0.13 -4.25
CA ASN A 267 3.20 0.22 -3.88
C ASN A 267 2.59 1.22 -4.86
N VAL A 268 1.27 1.37 -4.81
CA VAL A 268 0.50 2.23 -5.72
C VAL A 268 -0.67 2.89 -4.99
N ALA A 269 -1.09 4.07 -5.45
CA ALA A 269 -2.31 4.71 -4.97
C ALA A 269 -2.92 5.61 -6.04
N PHE A 270 -4.25 5.63 -6.13
CA PHE A 270 -4.95 6.64 -6.94
C PHE A 270 -5.09 7.95 -6.17
N GLY A 271 -5.07 9.06 -6.89
CA GLY A 271 -5.20 10.39 -6.31
C GLY A 271 -5.21 11.50 -7.35
N GLY A 272 -4.82 12.69 -6.89
CA GLY A 272 -4.86 13.93 -7.66
C GLY A 272 -6.25 14.57 -7.67
N PRO A 273 -6.39 15.77 -8.27
CA PRO A 273 -7.61 16.58 -8.19
C PRO A 273 -8.89 15.88 -8.67
N ASP A 274 -8.79 14.99 -9.65
CA ASP A 274 -9.92 14.24 -10.23
C ASP A 274 -9.96 12.76 -9.82
N GLY A 275 -8.98 12.32 -9.01
CA GLY A 275 -8.81 10.94 -8.58
C GLY A 275 -8.29 9.98 -9.66
N LYS A 276 -7.93 10.48 -10.85
CA LYS A 276 -7.57 9.66 -12.02
C LYS A 276 -6.07 9.62 -12.31
N THR A 277 -5.26 9.87 -11.29
CA THR A 277 -3.80 9.71 -11.38
C THR A 277 -3.39 8.53 -10.52
N LEU A 278 -2.75 7.53 -11.12
CA LEU A 278 -2.07 6.47 -10.38
C LEU A 278 -0.67 6.97 -10.00
N PHE A 279 -0.39 7.08 -8.71
CA PHE A 279 0.95 7.29 -8.19
C PHE A 279 1.60 5.96 -7.86
N VAL A 280 2.90 5.86 -8.12
CA VAL A 280 3.66 4.61 -8.04
C VAL A 280 4.96 4.87 -7.29
N THR A 281 5.19 4.10 -6.22
CA THR A 281 6.48 4.05 -5.53
C THR A 281 7.30 2.92 -6.13
N ALA A 282 8.45 3.26 -6.72
CA ALA A 282 9.28 2.33 -7.48
C ALA A 282 10.74 2.42 -7.04
N SER A 283 11.07 1.73 -5.95
CA SER A 283 12.43 1.71 -5.36
C SER A 283 12.96 3.13 -5.15
N SER A 284 13.91 3.60 -5.95
CA SER A 284 14.50 4.94 -5.84
C SER A 284 13.65 6.07 -6.45
N GLY A 285 12.61 5.71 -7.21
CA GLY A 285 11.76 6.63 -7.95
C GLY A 285 10.35 6.77 -7.39
N PHE A 286 9.76 7.94 -7.61
CA PHE A 286 8.34 8.21 -7.39
C PHE A 286 7.74 8.70 -8.72
N TRP A 287 6.62 8.10 -9.13
CA TRP A 287 6.08 8.27 -10.47
C TRP A 287 4.58 8.56 -10.45
N ARG A 288 4.06 9.10 -11.56
CA ARG A 288 2.63 9.13 -11.84
C ARG A 288 2.31 8.57 -13.22
N VAL A 289 1.09 8.06 -13.36
CA VAL A 289 0.50 7.64 -14.63
C VAL A 289 -0.95 8.16 -14.70
N PRO A 290 -1.33 8.94 -15.72
CA PRO A 290 -2.73 9.29 -15.96
C PRO A 290 -3.56 8.04 -16.28
N THR A 291 -4.73 7.89 -15.66
CA THR A 291 -5.67 6.80 -15.91
C THR A 291 -7.06 7.33 -16.25
N THR A 292 -8.00 6.46 -16.61
CA THR A 292 -9.41 6.82 -16.84
C THR A 292 -10.33 6.47 -15.67
N THR A 293 -9.78 5.80 -14.64
CA THR A 293 -10.49 5.24 -13.47
C THR A 293 -10.01 5.87 -12.16
N ARG A 294 -10.71 5.60 -11.06
CA ARG A 294 -10.40 6.07 -9.71
C ARG A 294 -10.23 4.91 -8.74
N ALA A 295 -9.69 5.16 -7.56
CA ALA A 295 -9.72 4.17 -6.48
C ALA A 295 -11.15 3.69 -6.18
N LEU A 296 -11.27 2.42 -5.84
CA LEU A 296 -12.48 1.86 -5.24
C LEU A 296 -12.80 2.64 -3.95
N THR A 297 -14.04 3.13 -3.85
CA THR A 297 -14.59 3.69 -2.62
C THR A 297 -15.66 2.73 -2.12
N LEU A 298 -15.50 2.27 -0.88
CA LEU A 298 -16.40 1.32 -0.24
C LEU A 298 -17.30 2.00 0.81
#